data_AF-A0A7Y4QZ42-F1
#
_entry.id   AF-A0A7Y4QZ42-F1
#
_cell.length_a   1.000
_cell.length_b   1.000
_cell.length_c   1.000
_cell.angle_alpha   90.00
_cell.angle_beta   90.00
_cell.angle_gamma   90.00
#
_symmetry.space_group_name_H-M   'P 1'
#
loop_
_entity.id
_entity.type
_entity.pdbx_description
1 polymer ?
#
loop_
_entity_poly.entity_id
_entity_poly.type
_entity_poly.pdbx_seq_one_letter_code
_entity_poly.pdbx_strand_id
1 'polypeptide(L)'
;MDYNSTLTGLYYLLICADGKVNEKELLLGKKMIKAEGFNEEKFEADLNQFKTKDSASIYKDCLVGLRKLDTAKMIRSISWMCVIANSDGFMDKEEWALIYKIYNNELKLSLDEIMKTQRELNKILHGKEFLLFGVKTDN
;
A
#
# COMPACT_ATOMS: atom_id res chain seq x y z
N MET A 1 -13.01 5.68 8.30
CA MET A 1 -12.88 4.66 7.26
C MET A 1 -12.88 3.29 7.88
N ASP A 2 -13.39 2.29 7.17
CA ASP A 2 -13.18 0.87 7.51
C ASP A 2 -11.88 0.35 6.87
N TYR A 3 -11.56 -0.93 7.04
CA TYR A 3 -10.32 -1.51 6.54
C TYR A 3 -10.19 -1.39 5.00
N ASN A 4 -11.26 -1.67 4.25
CA ASN A 4 -11.26 -1.60 2.79
C ASN A 4 -11.01 -0.17 2.31
N SER A 5 -11.79 0.79 2.82
CA SER A 5 -11.63 2.20 2.43
C SER A 5 -10.28 2.78 2.87
N THR A 6 -9.74 2.33 4.00
CA THR A 6 -8.40 2.74 4.46
C THR A 6 -7.32 2.25 3.51
N LEU A 7 -7.35 0.97 3.13
CA LEU A 7 -6.35 0.42 2.20
C LEU A 7 -6.47 1.05 0.81
N THR A 8 -7.70 1.28 0.35
CA THR A 8 -7.98 1.97 -0.93
C THR A 8 -7.46 3.40 -0.92
N GLY A 9 -7.62 4.13 0.19
CA GLY A 9 -7.09 5.48 0.33
C GLY A 9 -5.57 5.53 0.34
N LEU A 10 -4.91 4.58 1.02
CA LEU A 10 -3.44 4.44 1.01
C LEU A 10 -2.91 4.11 -0.39
N TYR A 11 -3.57 3.18 -1.09
CA TYR A 11 -3.28 2.88 -2.49
C TYR A 11 -3.41 4.13 -3.36
N TYR A 12 -4.52 4.87 -3.24
CA TYR A 12 -4.76 6.10 -3.98
C TYR A 12 -3.68 7.16 -3.73
N LEU A 13 -3.26 7.34 -2.48
CA LEU A 13 -2.21 8.30 -2.13
C LEU A 13 -0.84 7.98 -2.74
N LEU A 14 -0.53 6.69 -2.97
CA LEU A 14 0.70 6.27 -3.64
C LEU A 14 0.64 6.54 -5.14
N ILE A 15 -0.38 6.00 -5.82
CA ILE A 15 -0.50 6.09 -7.29
C ILE A 15 -0.80 7.51 -7.80
N CYS A 16 -1.12 8.44 -6.89
CA CYS A 16 -1.32 9.85 -7.20
C CYS A 16 -0.20 10.73 -6.64
N ALA A 17 0.85 10.17 -6.03
CA ALA A 17 1.98 10.93 -5.52
C ALA A 17 2.76 11.62 -6.65
N ASP A 18 2.85 10.98 -7.81
CA ASP A 18 3.55 11.48 -9.02
C ASP A 18 2.62 12.25 -9.99
N GLY A 19 1.31 12.25 -9.71
CA GLY A 19 0.27 12.88 -10.53
C GLY A 19 -0.14 12.10 -11.79
N LYS A 20 0.30 10.86 -11.99
CA LYS A 20 -0.02 10.04 -13.18
C LYS A 20 -0.36 8.59 -12.83
N VAL A 21 -1.65 8.29 -12.76
CA VAL A 21 -2.11 6.90 -12.65
C VAL A 21 -1.86 6.14 -13.94
N ASN A 22 -1.04 5.08 -13.88
CA ASN A 22 -0.75 4.20 -15.01
C ASN A 22 -1.57 2.89 -14.97
N GLU A 23 -1.67 2.17 -16.10
CA GLU A 23 -2.47 0.94 -16.18
C GLU A 23 -1.93 -0.21 -15.29
N LYS A 24 -0.61 -0.22 -15.00
CA LYS A 24 0.00 -1.25 -14.16
C LYS A 24 -0.40 -1.06 -12.70
N GLU A 25 -0.42 0.18 -12.22
CA GLU A 25 -0.88 0.55 -10.88
C GLU A 25 -2.34 0.14 -10.67
N LEU A 26 -3.21 0.43 -11.64
CA LEU A 26 -4.61 0.00 -11.61
C LEU A 26 -4.73 -1.54 -11.54
N LEU A 27 -3.93 -2.26 -12.31
CA LEU A 27 -3.90 -3.72 -12.27
C LEU A 27 -3.45 -4.24 -10.89
N LEU A 28 -2.49 -3.57 -10.25
CA LEU A 28 -2.05 -3.92 -8.90
C LEU A 28 -3.12 -3.64 -7.85
N GLY A 29 -3.84 -2.53 -7.97
CA GLY A 29 -5.01 -2.23 -7.15
C GLY A 29 -6.05 -3.36 -7.23
N LYS A 30 -6.35 -3.85 -8.44
CA LYS A 30 -7.26 -5.00 -8.64
C LYS A 30 -6.74 -6.29 -8.01
N LYS A 31 -5.44 -6.56 -8.11
CA LYS A 31 -4.84 -7.74 -7.48
C LYS A 31 -4.84 -7.65 -5.95
N MET A 32 -4.63 -6.45 -5.40
CA MET A 32 -4.69 -6.16 -3.98
C MET A 32 -6.09 -6.47 -3.42
N ILE A 33 -7.15 -5.90 -4.00
CA ILE A 33 -8.51 -6.15 -3.52
C ILE A 33 -8.90 -7.62 -3.65
N LYS A 34 -8.45 -8.31 -4.69
CA LYS A 34 -8.69 -9.74 -4.85
C LYS A 34 -7.99 -10.56 -3.76
N ALA A 35 -6.74 -10.22 -3.42
CA ALA A 35 -5.98 -10.89 -2.38
C ALA A 35 -6.57 -10.63 -0.97
N GLU A 36 -7.19 -9.47 -0.75
CA GLU A 36 -7.85 -9.13 0.51
C GLU A 36 -9.33 -9.60 0.58
N GLY A 37 -9.90 -10.10 -0.52
CA GLY A 37 -11.31 -10.47 -0.59
C GLY A 37 -12.26 -9.27 -0.50
N PHE A 38 -11.84 -8.11 -1.00
CA PHE A 38 -12.61 -6.89 -0.99
C PHE A 38 -13.58 -6.79 -2.16
N ASN A 39 -14.67 -6.05 -1.96
CA ASN A 39 -15.65 -5.77 -2.99
C ASN A 39 -15.10 -4.72 -3.98
N GLU A 40 -15.12 -5.06 -5.28
CA GLU A 40 -14.59 -4.22 -6.37
C GLU A 40 -15.43 -2.95 -6.60
N GLU A 41 -16.76 -3.03 -6.51
CA GLU A 41 -17.64 -1.86 -6.68
C GLU A 41 -17.38 -0.80 -5.60
N LYS A 42 -17.15 -1.24 -4.36
CA LYS A 42 -16.78 -0.36 -3.24
C LYS A 42 -15.40 0.27 -3.47
N PHE A 43 -14.43 -0.51 -3.92
CA PHE A 43 -13.10 0.00 -4.25
C PHE A 43 -13.16 1.10 -5.31
N GLU A 44 -13.91 0.88 -6.40
CA GLU A 44 -14.09 1.87 -7.46
C GLU A 44 -14.85 3.12 -6.98
N ALA A 45 -15.88 2.94 -6.14
CA ALA A 45 -16.61 4.05 -5.54
C ALA A 45 -15.72 4.91 -4.64
N ASP A 46 -14.91 4.28 -3.78
CA ASP A 46 -13.95 4.97 -2.91
C ASP A 46 -12.89 5.71 -3.74
N LEU A 47 -12.34 5.10 -4.79
CA LEU A 47 -11.41 5.77 -5.72
C LEU A 47 -12.03 7.01 -6.37
N ASN A 48 -13.28 6.90 -6.85
CA ASN A 48 -13.97 8.04 -7.45
C ASN A 48 -14.25 9.15 -6.45
N GLN A 49 -14.54 8.79 -5.19
CA GLN A 49 -14.67 9.78 -4.12
C GLN A 49 -13.34 10.49 -3.84
N PHE A 50 -12.23 9.75 -3.81
CA PHE A 50 -10.91 10.31 -3.51
C PHE A 50 -10.42 11.29 -4.58
N LYS A 51 -10.78 11.11 -5.85
CA LYS A 51 -10.51 12.09 -6.92
C LYS A 51 -11.06 13.50 -6.63
N THR A 52 -12.07 13.62 -5.77
CA THR A 52 -12.70 14.91 -5.42
C THR A 52 -12.19 15.50 -4.10
N LYS A 53 -11.32 14.78 -3.38
CA LYS A 53 -10.78 15.20 -2.09
C LYS A 53 -9.32 15.62 -2.24
N ASP A 54 -8.87 16.50 -1.36
CA ASP A 54 -7.46 16.84 -1.27
C ASP A 54 -6.66 15.69 -0.61
N SER A 55 -5.43 15.48 -1.07
CA SER A 55 -4.57 14.40 -0.58
C SER A 55 -4.27 14.49 0.92
N ALA A 56 -4.25 15.71 1.49
CA ALA A 56 -4.01 15.89 2.92
C ALA A 56 -5.19 15.41 3.77
N SER A 57 -6.42 15.62 3.32
CA SER A 57 -7.64 15.10 3.95
C SER A 57 -7.71 13.58 3.83
N ILE A 58 -7.42 13.03 2.65
CA ILE A 58 -7.38 11.56 2.46
C ILE A 58 -6.33 10.94 3.39
N TYR A 59 -5.16 11.55 3.49
CA TYR A 59 -4.10 11.10 4.40
C TYR A 59 -4.55 11.09 5.87
N LYS A 60 -5.20 12.16 6.33
CA LYS A 60 -5.76 12.22 7.69
C LYS A 60 -6.81 11.13 7.92
N ASP A 61 -7.72 10.96 6.97
CA ASP A 61 -8.76 9.92 7.05
C ASP A 61 -8.15 8.51 7.11
N CYS A 62 -7.10 8.25 6.32
CA CYS A 62 -6.37 7.00 6.33
C CYS A 62 -5.67 6.75 7.66
N LEU A 63 -5.02 7.75 8.26
CA LEU A 63 -4.40 7.61 9.58
C LEU A 63 -5.43 7.29 10.67
N VAL A 64 -6.58 7.96 10.63
CA VAL A 64 -7.69 7.66 11.56
C VAL A 64 -8.23 6.25 11.31
N GLY A 65 -8.30 5.82 10.05
CA GLY A 65 -8.66 4.45 9.67
C GLY A 65 -7.68 3.42 10.23
N LEU A 66 -6.38 3.59 9.97
CA LEU A 66 -5.31 2.71 10.42
C LEU A 66 -5.32 2.54 11.95
N ARG A 67 -5.45 3.64 12.71
CA ARG A 67 -5.47 3.59 14.19
C ARG A 67 -6.68 2.85 14.77
N LYS A 68 -7.72 2.57 13.98
CA LYS A 68 -8.87 1.75 14.38
C LYS A 68 -8.69 0.26 14.08
N LEU A 69 -7.67 -0.09 13.30
CA LEU A 69 -7.38 -1.47 12.94
C LEU A 69 -6.55 -2.15 14.03
N ASP A 70 -6.62 -3.48 14.07
CA ASP A 70 -5.64 -4.27 14.82
C ASP A 70 -4.25 -4.15 14.20
N THR A 71 -3.22 -4.46 14.99
CA THR A 71 -1.82 -4.35 14.55
C THR A 71 -1.51 -5.18 13.31
N ALA A 72 -2.11 -6.37 13.19
CA ALA A 72 -1.90 -7.23 12.03
C ALA A 72 -2.40 -6.57 10.73
N LYS A 73 -3.58 -5.96 10.76
CA LYS A 73 -4.13 -5.19 9.62
C LYS A 73 -3.35 -3.92 9.36
N MET A 74 -2.88 -3.21 10.39
CA MET A 74 -2.01 -2.04 10.21
C MET A 74 -0.73 -2.44 9.46
N ILE A 75 -0.02 -3.48 9.93
CA ILE A 75 1.18 -4.00 9.27
C ILE A 75 0.87 -4.40 7.84
N ARG A 76 -0.21 -5.16 7.63
CA ARG A 76 -0.62 -5.63 6.30
C ARG A 76 -0.93 -4.48 5.35
N SER A 77 -1.57 -3.40 5.80
CA SER A 77 -1.79 -2.20 5.00
C SER A 77 -0.49 -1.53 4.57
N ILE A 78 0.47 -1.38 5.48
CA ILE A 78 1.77 -0.78 5.13
C ILE A 78 2.57 -1.72 4.22
N SER A 79 2.53 -3.03 4.44
CA SER A 79 3.16 -4.00 3.55
C SER A 79 2.62 -3.92 2.13
N TRP A 80 1.31 -3.70 1.96
CA TRP A 80 0.72 -3.44 0.64
C TRP A 80 1.29 -2.18 -0.01
N MET A 81 1.46 -1.10 0.76
CA MET A 81 2.11 0.11 0.25
C MET A 81 3.52 -0.18 -0.29
N CYS A 82 4.32 -0.98 0.44
CA CYS A 82 5.64 -1.40 -0.02
C CYS A 82 5.61 -2.29 -1.27
N VAL A 83 4.56 -3.11 -1.45
CA VAL A 83 4.41 -3.92 -2.67
C VAL A 83 4.11 -3.03 -3.87
N ILE A 84 3.20 -2.08 -3.71
CA ILE A 84 2.79 -1.15 -4.77
C ILE A 84 3.98 -0.26 -5.16
N ALA A 85 4.64 0.39 -4.20
CA ALA A 85 5.78 1.27 -4.49
C ALA A 85 6.97 0.55 -5.16
N ASN A 86 7.06 -0.78 -5.03
CA ASN A 86 8.13 -1.57 -5.65
C ASN A 86 7.74 -2.15 -7.02
N SER A 87 6.50 -1.98 -7.48
CA SER A 87 5.99 -2.69 -8.64
C SER A 87 6.58 -2.24 -9.97
N ASP A 88 6.97 -0.97 -10.04
CA ASP A 88 7.55 -0.39 -11.25
C ASP A 88 9.07 -0.57 -11.32
N GLY A 89 9.63 -1.38 -10.41
CA GLY A 89 11.02 -1.86 -10.45
C GLY A 89 12.06 -0.82 -10.03
N PHE A 90 11.63 0.41 -9.73
CA PHE A 90 12.45 1.46 -9.17
C PHE A 90 11.78 2.05 -7.93
N MET A 91 12.60 2.41 -6.95
CA MET A 91 12.16 2.93 -5.66
C MET A 91 11.91 4.43 -5.77
N ASP A 92 10.64 4.84 -5.92
CA ASP A 92 10.29 6.27 -5.89
C ASP A 92 10.48 6.87 -4.49
N LYS A 93 11.10 8.04 -4.42
CA LYS A 93 11.52 8.64 -3.15
C LYS A 93 10.32 9.19 -2.38
N GLU A 94 9.36 9.80 -3.07
CA GLU A 94 8.15 10.37 -2.51
C GLU A 94 7.25 9.27 -1.91
N GLU A 95 7.09 8.16 -2.62
CA GLU A 95 6.35 7.00 -2.13
C GLU A 95 6.94 6.43 -0.84
N TRP A 96 8.27 6.23 -0.79
CA TRP A 96 8.93 5.73 0.41
C TRP A 96 8.95 6.72 1.56
N ALA A 97 9.04 8.02 1.27
CA ALA A 97 8.90 9.05 2.29
C ALA A 97 7.51 9.00 2.94
N LEU A 98 6.45 8.78 2.15
CA LEU A 98 5.09 8.59 2.65
C LEU A 98 4.99 7.33 3.52
N ILE A 99 5.48 6.19 3.04
CA ILE A 99 5.49 4.93 3.78
C ILE A 99 6.23 5.10 5.12
N TYR A 100 7.43 5.64 5.08
CA TYR A 100 8.26 5.90 6.26
C TYR A 100 7.54 6.78 7.27
N LYS A 101 6.93 7.87 6.81
CA LYS A 101 6.17 8.76 7.68
C LYS A 101 5.06 8.01 8.40
N ILE A 102 4.31 7.16 7.71
CA ILE A 102 3.19 6.43 8.32
C ILE A 102 3.68 5.39 9.33
N TYR A 103 4.55 4.47 8.91
CA TYR A 103 4.91 3.35 9.78
C TYR A 103 5.81 3.78 10.94
N ASN A 104 6.79 4.66 10.69
CA ASN A 104 7.79 5.02 11.69
C ASN A 104 7.36 6.23 12.53
N ASN A 105 6.76 7.26 11.93
CA ASN A 105 6.45 8.47 12.68
C ASN A 105 5.07 8.39 13.33
N GLU A 106 4.06 7.92 12.59
CA GLU A 106 2.66 7.94 13.05
C GLU A 106 2.26 6.70 13.85
N LEU A 107 2.67 5.50 13.42
CA LEU A 107 2.19 4.23 13.97
C LEU A 107 3.21 3.45 14.80
N LYS A 108 4.51 3.77 14.68
CA LYS A 108 5.61 3.10 15.39
C LYS A 108 5.63 1.57 15.17
N LEU A 109 5.39 1.14 13.94
CA LEU A 109 5.36 -0.28 13.56
C LEU A 109 6.78 -0.83 13.30
N SER A 110 6.94 -2.14 13.46
CA SER A 110 8.20 -2.83 13.16
C SER A 110 8.44 -2.94 11.66
N LEU A 111 9.59 -2.45 11.20
CA LEU A 111 10.02 -2.61 9.81
C LEU A 111 10.17 -4.09 9.44
N ASP A 112 10.69 -4.91 10.35
CA ASP A 112 10.92 -6.34 10.10
C ASP A 112 9.61 -7.09 9.83
N GLU A 113 8.55 -6.76 10.59
CA GLU A 113 7.23 -7.34 10.40
C GLU A 113 6.62 -6.89 9.07
N ILE A 114 6.77 -5.61 8.72
CA ILE A 114 6.32 -5.07 7.43
C ILE A 114 7.01 -5.79 6.27
N MET A 115 8.34 -5.98 6.34
CA MET A 115 9.14 -6.66 5.31
C MET A 115 8.81 -8.16 5.23
N LYS A 116 8.50 -8.80 6.36
CA LYS A 116 8.02 -10.19 6.38
C LYS A 116 6.68 -10.31 5.66
N THR A 117 5.69 -9.49 6.04
CA THR A 117 4.36 -9.52 5.42
C THR A 117 4.40 -9.09 3.95
N GLN A 118 5.25 -8.14 3.57
CA GLN A 118 5.45 -7.77 2.17
C GLN A 118 5.89 -8.98 1.32
N ARG A 119 6.81 -9.80 1.82
CA ARG A 119 7.24 -11.03 1.13
C ARG A 119 6.09 -12.03 0.97
N GLU A 120 5.25 -12.17 1.99
CA GLU A 120 4.05 -13.01 1.93
C GLU A 120 3.06 -12.51 0.86
N LEU A 121 2.83 -11.20 0.81
CA LEU A 121 1.97 -10.59 -0.21
C LEU A 121 2.52 -10.77 -1.63
N ASN A 122 3.83 -10.59 -1.82
CA ASN A 122 4.48 -10.83 -3.12
C ASN A 122 4.34 -12.30 -3.57
N LYS A 123 4.42 -13.26 -2.64
CA LYS A 123 4.14 -14.68 -2.94
C LYS A 123 2.71 -14.88 -3.43
N ILE A 124 1.73 -14.25 -2.79
CA ILE A 124 0.32 -14.33 -3.18
C ILE A 124 0.12 -13.77 -4.60
N LEU A 125 0.78 -12.67 -4.93
CA LEU A 125 0.62 -11.99 -6.21
C LEU A 125 1.32 -12.67 -7.39
N HIS A 126 2.52 -13.20 -7.16
CA HIS A 126 3.42 -13.63 -8.22
C HIS A 126 3.74 -15.14 -8.19
N GLY A 127 3.31 -15.86 -7.15
CA GLY A 127 3.59 -17.28 -6.99
C GLY A 127 5.07 -17.62 -6.77
N LYS A 128 5.93 -16.62 -6.55
CA LYS A 128 7.39 -16.77 -6.32
C LYS A 128 7.87 -15.79 -5.24
N GLU A 129 8.91 -16.17 -4.50
CA GLU A 129 9.65 -15.23 -3.64
C GLU A 129 10.39 -14.21 -4.51
N PHE A 130 10.06 -12.93 -4.36
CA PHE A 130 10.95 -11.87 -4.82
C PHE A 130 12.04 -11.66 -3.77
N LEU A 131 13.28 -11.96 -4.15
CA LEU A 131 14.47 -11.57 -3.41
C LEU A 131 14.58 -10.04 -3.45
N LEU A 132 15.01 -9.45 -2.33
CA LEU A 132 15.33 -8.03 -2.22
C LEU A 132 16.16 -7.57 -3.42
N PHE A 133 15.65 -6.63 -4.21
CA PHE A 133 16.51 -5.84 -5.09
C PHE A 133 17.47 -5.05 -4.19
N GLY A 134 18.72 -5.53 -4.11
CA GLY A 134 19.76 -4.92 -3.28
C GLY A 134 20.67 -5.89 -2.52
N VAL A 135 20.35 -7.19 -2.45
CA VAL A 135 21.29 -8.19 -1.90
C VAL A 135 21.91 -8.96 -3.07
N LYS A 136 23.14 -8.59 -3.46
CA LYS A 136 24.02 -9.53 -4.16
C LYS A 136 24.25 -10.71 -3.22
N THR A 137 23.66 -11.85 -3.52
CA THR A 137 24.24 -13.11 -3.08
C THR A 137 25.26 -13.50 -4.13
N ASP A 138 26.52 -13.18 -3.85
CA ASP A 138 27.63 -13.79 -4.55
C ASP A 138 27.58 -15.30 -4.26
N ASN A 139 27.46 -16.10 -5.31
CA ASN A 139 27.86 -17.51 -5.30
C ASN A 139 29.23 -17.61 -5.96
#